data_AF-A0A948V132-F1
#
_entry.id   AF-A0A948V132-F1
#
_cell.length_a   1.000
_cell.length_b   1.000
_cell.length_c   1.000
_cell.angle_alpha   90.00
_cell.angle_beta   90.00
_cell.angle_gamma   90.00
#
_symmetry.space_group_name_H-M   'P 1'
#
loop_
_entity.id
_entity.type
_entity.pdbx_description
1 polymer ?
#
loop_
_entity_poly.entity_id
_entity_poly.type
_entity_poly.pdbx_seq_one_letter_code
_entity_poly.pdbx_strand_id
1 'polypeptide(L)'
;MIATSLDGRVPEALEHERFPSVLGVQFHPEFSMLWNQERKFRIAPDDVEETTARAILEKTPASVTFHQKIWAWFAESLYKSQLGK
;
A
#
# COMPACT_ATOMS: atom_id res chain seq x y z
N MET A 1 13.51 8.16 -7.76
CA MET A 1 13.94 6.77 -7.46
C MET A 1 12.91 5.78 -8.02
N ILE A 2 13.28 4.51 -8.22
CA ILE A 2 12.38 3.45 -8.70
C ILE A 2 12.47 2.27 -7.72
N ALA A 3 11.31 1.73 -7.31
CA ALA A 3 11.22 0.43 -6.64
C ALA A 3 10.78 -0.63 -7.65
N THR A 4 11.25 -1.88 -7.46
CA THR A 4 11.00 -2.99 -8.38
C THR A 4 10.55 -4.24 -7.64
N SER A 5 9.97 -5.18 -8.38
CA SER A 5 9.75 -6.56 -7.96
C SER A 5 11.04 -7.21 -7.43
N LEU A 6 10.89 -8.32 -6.69
CA LEU A 6 12.00 -9.06 -6.09
C LEU A 6 13.08 -9.49 -7.09
N ASP A 7 12.70 -9.74 -8.34
CA ASP A 7 13.61 -10.10 -9.43
C ASP A 7 14.13 -8.89 -10.24
N GLY A 8 13.73 -7.67 -9.85
CA GLY A 8 14.15 -6.42 -10.47
C GLY A 8 13.52 -6.11 -11.83
N ARG A 9 12.55 -6.92 -12.29
CA ARG A 9 12.05 -6.84 -13.67
C ARG A 9 10.84 -5.92 -13.84
N VAL A 10 10.05 -5.75 -12.80
CA VAL A 10 8.80 -4.99 -12.85
C VAL A 10 8.94 -3.75 -11.97
N PRO A 11 8.82 -2.53 -12.51
CA PRO A 11 8.70 -1.33 -11.70
C PRO A 11 7.40 -1.35 -10.89
N GLU A 12 7.50 -1.18 -9.58
CA GLU A 12 6.36 -1.22 -8.65
C GLU A 12 6.02 0.17 -8.10
N ALA A 13 7.02 1.06 -7.99
CA ALA A 13 6.82 2.46 -7.63
C ALA A 13 7.83 3.38 -8.32
N LEU A 14 7.39 4.60 -8.67
CA LEU A 14 8.15 5.62 -9.37
C LEU A 14 7.95 6.98 -8.71
N GLU A 15 9.04 7.66 -8.37
CA GLU A 15 8.98 9.08 -7.96
C GLU A 15 9.11 9.99 -9.16
N HIS A 16 8.34 11.08 -9.19
CA HIS A 16 8.43 12.06 -10.26
C HIS A 16 9.61 13.03 -10.04
N GLU A 17 10.45 13.21 -11.06
CA GLU A 17 11.66 14.03 -10.97
C GLU A 17 11.37 15.52 -10.72
N ARG A 18 10.43 16.09 -11.49
CA ARG A 18 10.01 17.50 -11.33
C ARG A 18 9.11 17.78 -10.12
N PHE A 19 8.31 16.79 -9.69
CA PHE A 19 7.28 16.97 -8.68
C PHE A 19 7.54 16.01 -7.52
N PRO A 20 8.32 16.41 -6.50
CA PRO A 20 8.82 15.50 -5.47
C PRO A 20 7.72 14.85 -4.61
N SER A 21 6.51 15.43 -4.60
CA SER A 21 5.33 14.87 -3.91
C SER A 21 4.46 13.97 -4.79
N VAL A 22 4.90 13.62 -6.00
CA VAL A 22 4.19 12.71 -6.91
C VAL A 22 4.88 11.35 -6.90
N LEU A 23 4.10 10.35 -6.49
CA LEU A 23 4.49 8.94 -6.46
C LEU A 23 3.49 8.14 -7.30
N GLY A 24 3.99 7.43 -8.31
CA GLY A 24 3.23 6.42 -9.04
C GLY A 24 3.45 5.05 -8.41
N VAL A 25 2.39 4.29 -8.19
CA VAL A 25 2.44 2.91 -7.67
C VAL A 25 1.58 1.99 -8.53
N GLN A 26 2.00 0.74 -8.69
CA GLN A 26 1.26 -0.25 -9.50
C GLN A 26 0.06 -0.84 -8.75
N PHE A 27 0.15 -0.96 -7.43
CA PHE A 27 -0.89 -1.54 -6.57
C PHE A 27 -1.81 -0.45 -6.00
N HIS A 28 -2.94 -0.87 -5.45
CA HIS A 28 -3.93 0.01 -4.80
C HIS A 28 -3.75 0.02 -3.27
N PRO A 29 -2.92 0.92 -2.70
CA PRO A 29 -2.74 1.03 -1.24
C PRO A 29 -3.98 1.57 -0.50
N GLU A 30 -4.98 2.05 -1.24
CA GLU A 30 -6.09 2.84 -0.74
C GLU A 30 -7.30 2.03 -0.25
N PHE A 31 -7.31 0.71 -0.45
CA PHE A 31 -8.47 -0.11 -0.10
C PHE A 31 -8.75 -0.05 1.42
N SER A 32 -9.88 0.57 1.79
CA SER A 32 -10.30 0.71 3.19
C SER A 32 -10.49 -0.64 3.90
N MET A 33 -10.80 -1.69 3.15
CA MET A 33 -10.93 -3.06 3.64
C MET A 33 -9.65 -3.60 4.30
N LEU A 34 -8.47 -3.07 3.94
CA LEU A 34 -7.21 -3.43 4.60
C LEU A 34 -7.21 -3.08 6.10
N TRP A 35 -8.04 -2.12 6.51
CA TRP A 35 -8.14 -1.62 7.88
C TRP A 35 -9.41 -2.06 8.60
N ASN A 36 -10.32 -2.77 7.93
CA ASN A 36 -11.56 -3.29 8.51
C ASN A 36 -11.38 -4.75 8.93
N GLN A 37 -11.34 -5.00 10.24
CA GLN A 37 -11.16 -6.35 10.81
C GLN A 37 -12.46 -7.18 10.86
N GLU A 38 -13.61 -6.56 10.60
CA GLU A 38 -14.92 -7.23 10.62
C GLU A 38 -15.31 -7.74 9.23
N ARG A 39 -14.75 -7.14 8.17
CA ARG A 39 -15.05 -7.54 6.79
C ARG A 39 -14.27 -8.80 6.40
N LYS A 40 -14.95 -9.93 6.55
CA LYS A 40 -14.42 -11.25 6.22
C LYS A 40 -14.86 -11.71 4.83
N PHE A 41 -14.02 -12.51 4.19
CA PHE A 41 -14.29 -13.11 2.89
C PHE A 41 -13.46 -14.38 2.69
N ARG A 42 -13.90 -15.21 1.74
CA ARG A 42 -13.16 -16.34 1.21
C ARG A 42 -12.32 -15.88 0.02
N ILE A 43 -11.07 -16.34 -0.08
CA ILE A 43 -10.17 -15.97 -1.18
C ILE A 43 -10.42 -16.91 -2.36
N ALA A 44 -10.45 -18.21 -2.09
CA ALA A 44 -10.71 -19.26 -3.07
C ALA A 44 -12.14 -19.82 -2.91
N PRO A 45 -12.73 -20.37 -3.99
CA PRO A 45 -14.08 -20.95 -3.92
C PRO A 45 -14.24 -22.08 -2.90
N ASP A 46 -13.16 -22.81 -2.63
CA ASP A 46 -13.06 -23.96 -1.74
C ASP A 46 -12.60 -23.62 -0.31
N ASP A 47 -12.31 -22.35 -0.02
CA ASP A 47 -11.97 -21.93 1.34
C ASP A 47 -13.14 -22.23 2.30
N VAL A 48 -12.83 -22.94 3.38
CA VAL A 48 -13.78 -23.26 4.45
C VAL A 48 -13.87 -22.11 5.46
N GLU A 49 -12.72 -21.50 5.76
CA GLU A 49 -12.60 -20.41 6.73
C GLU A 49 -12.58 -19.06 6.01
N GLU A 50 -13.28 -18.08 6.58
CA GLU A 50 -13.17 -16.70 6.11
C GLU A 50 -11.93 -16.02 6.70
N THR A 51 -11.37 -15.06 5.96
CA THR A 51 -10.25 -14.24 6.41
C THR A 51 -10.51 -12.76 6.17
N THR A 52 -9.64 -11.90 6.68
CA THR A 52 -9.68 -10.46 6.42
C THR A 52 -8.47 -10.06 5.59
N ALA A 53 -8.58 -8.96 4.84
CA ALA A 53 -7.43 -8.45 4.11
C ALA A 53 -6.26 -8.09 5.06
N ARG A 54 -6.57 -7.59 6.27
CA ARG A 54 -5.59 -7.33 7.33
C ARG A 54 -4.81 -8.60 7.71
N ALA A 55 -5.50 -9.72 7.93
CA ALA A 55 -4.88 -10.98 8.31
C ALA A 55 -4.00 -11.56 7.19
N ILE A 56 -4.38 -11.37 5.91
CA ILE A 56 -3.54 -11.74 4.77
C ILE A 56 -2.23 -10.95 4.79
N LEU A 57 -2.30 -9.63 4.98
CA LEU A 57 -1.09 -8.78 5.03
C LEU A 57 -0.18 -9.13 6.22
N GLU A 58 -0.74 -9.56 7.35
CA GLU A 58 0.04 -9.96 8.53
C GLU A 58 0.82 -11.26 8.33
N LYS A 59 0.31 -12.17 7.49
CA LYS A 59 1.01 -13.42 7.14
C LYS A 59 2.23 -13.22 6.24
N THR A 60 2.36 -12.06 5.59
CA THR A 60 3.49 -11.70 4.73
C THR A 60 4.27 -10.55 5.38
N PRO A 61 5.35 -10.84 6.13
CA PRO A 61 6.07 -9.85 6.93
C PRO A 61 6.46 -8.59 6.13
N ALA A 62 6.48 -7.45 6.83
CA ALA A 62 6.66 -6.09 6.30
C ALA A 62 5.49 -5.51 5.46
N SER A 63 4.51 -6.30 5.00
CA SER A 63 3.40 -5.78 4.16
C SER A 63 2.53 -4.74 4.89
N VAL A 64 2.23 -4.97 6.17
CA VAL A 64 1.46 -4.03 7.00
C VAL A 64 2.20 -2.70 7.17
N THR A 65 3.46 -2.80 7.59
CA THR A 65 4.34 -1.66 7.81
C THR A 65 4.55 -0.87 6.52
N PHE A 66 4.61 -1.54 5.38
CA PHE A 66 4.67 -0.92 4.07
C PHE A 66 3.45 -0.01 3.81
N HIS A 67 2.23 -0.54 3.99
CA HIS A 67 1.01 0.26 3.81
C HIS A 67 0.97 1.46 4.77
N GLN A 68 1.34 1.26 6.03
CA GLN A 68 1.42 2.35 7.01
C GLN A 68 2.44 3.43 6.59
N LYS A 69 3.61 3.03 6.07
CA LYS A 69 4.64 3.95 5.57
C LYS A 69 4.17 4.75 4.36
N ILE A 70 3.42 4.13 3.44
CA ILE A 70 2.82 4.85 2.30
C ILE A 70 1.88 5.95 2.79
N TRP A 71 0.99 5.63 3.74
CA TRP A 71 0.06 6.63 4.28
C TRP A 71 0.77 7.74 5.06
N ALA A 72 1.81 7.41 5.81
CA ALA A 72 2.64 8.40 6.50
C ALA A 72 3.32 9.35 5.50
N TRP A 73 3.93 8.80 4.44
CA TRP A 73 4.54 9.59 3.35
C TRP A 73 3.52 10.49 2.65
N PHE A 74 2.32 9.97 2.36
CA PHE A 74 1.25 10.75 1.74
C PHE A 74 0.79 11.89 2.66
N ALA A 75 0.54 11.61 3.93
CA ALA A 75 0.12 12.61 4.91
C ALA A 75 1.17 13.71 5.09
N GLU A 76 2.45 13.35 5.14
CA GLU A 76 3.54 14.31 5.20
C GLU A 76 3.61 15.18 3.95
N SER A 77 3.47 14.57 2.76
CA SER A 77 3.45 15.28 1.48
C SER A 77 2.27 16.26 1.39
N LEU A 78 1.10 15.85 1.87
CA LEU A 78 -0.09 16.69 1.95
C LEU A 78 0.13 17.86 2.92
N TYR A 79 0.64 17.59 4.13
CA TYR A 79 0.93 18.61 5.12
C TYR A 79 1.92 19.66 4.59
N LYS A 80 3.02 19.22 3.97
CA LYS A 80 4.01 20.11 3.34
C LYS A 80 3.39 20.96 2.22
N SER A 81 2.47 20.40 1.43
CA SER A 81 1.76 21.15 0.38
C SER A 81 0.88 22.27 0.93
N GLN A 82 0.43 22.15 2.19
CA GLN A 82 -0.36 23.17 2.88
C GLN A 82 0.52 24.24 3.54
N LEU A 83 1.73 23.88 3.99
CA LEU A 83 2.70 24.82 4.55
C LEU A 83 3.38 25.74 3.52
N GLY A 84 3.37 25.35 2.24
CA GLY A 84 3.87 26.16 1.13
C GLY A 84 2.85 27.17 0.57
N LYS A 85 1.72 27.39 1.27
CA LYS A 85 0.75 28.46 1.00
C LYS A 85 0.89 29.57 2.03
#